data_AF-A0A3A1P5X3-F1
#
_entry.id   AF-A0A3A1P5X3-F1
#
_cell.length_a   1.000
_cell.length_b   1.000
_cell.length_c   1.000
_cell.angle_alpha   90.00
_cell.angle_beta   90.00
_cell.angle_gamma   90.00
#
_symmetry.space_group_name_H-M   'P 1'
#
loop_
_entity.id
_entity.type
_entity.pdbx_description
1 polymer ?
#
loop_
_entity_poly.entity_id
_entity_poly.type
_entity_poly.pdbx_seq_one_letter_code
_entity_poly.pdbx_strand_id
1 'polypeptide(L)'
;MINVVSFCLLAVLLVLTVGLLAALLELIVRAVLTVGVAFTFALAIGIFSSSELDSGVGNGTVAFVLALIPTFYFISRMRAAQSARKVRQGGNDLSSCKDFQAVAKRDSTLKRRKGRKVSFADKALSKAWDEAMRLAPCAQLDAAREACAQFMCASASAKVLDVEVIDYTVFIRRQVPGVVRETIELVALLEPPERERAISNLIGDLIAVGKGARLQLDRLAKPLRDQLAARRLRMGGATGQLQDILRPEG
;
A
#
# COMPACT_ATOMS: atom_id res chain seq x y z
N MET A 1 -43.15 -15.93 -21.99
CA MET A 1 -41.82 -15.29 -21.86
C MET A 1 -41.82 -14.06 -20.96
N ILE A 2 -42.86 -13.22 -20.96
CA ILE A 2 -42.97 -12.00 -20.12
C ILE A 2 -42.89 -12.31 -18.60
N ASN A 3 -43.49 -13.41 -18.14
CA ASN A 3 -43.48 -13.77 -16.72
C ASN A 3 -42.09 -14.18 -16.20
N VAL A 4 -41.28 -14.87 -17.01
CA VAL A 4 -39.94 -15.32 -16.59
C VAL A 4 -38.97 -14.14 -16.47
N VAL A 5 -39.03 -13.20 -17.42
CA VAL A 5 -38.21 -11.98 -17.38
C VAL A 5 -38.61 -11.09 -16.19
N SER A 6 -39.92 -11.00 -15.90
CA SER A 6 -40.42 -10.29 -14.73
C SER A 6 -39.93 -10.90 -13.40
N PHE A 7 -39.98 -12.23 -13.27
CA PHE A 7 -39.47 -12.94 -12.09
C PHE A 7 -37.96 -12.77 -11.89
N CYS A 8 -37.16 -12.83 -12.96
CA CYS A 8 -35.71 -12.60 -12.89
C CYS A 8 -35.38 -11.16 -12.49
N LEU A 9 -36.09 -10.17 -13.04
CA LEU A 9 -35.92 -8.77 -12.65
C LEU A 9 -36.26 -8.55 -11.18
N LEU A 10 -37.34 -9.17 -10.69
CA LEU A 10 -37.79 -9.04 -9.31
C LEU A 10 -36.81 -9.70 -8.34
N ALA A 11 -36.21 -10.85 -8.70
CA ALA A 11 -35.17 -11.50 -7.92
C ALA A 11 -33.88 -10.67 -7.85
N VAL A 12 -33.46 -10.06 -8.96
CA VAL A 12 -32.29 -9.17 -9.01
C VAL A 12 -32.52 -7.91 -8.17
N LEU A 13 -33.72 -7.33 -8.23
CA LEU A 13 -34.12 -6.20 -7.40
C LEU A 13 -34.08 -6.55 -5.91
N LEU A 14 -34.53 -7.74 -5.54
CA LEU A 14 -34.50 -8.23 -4.16
C LEU A 14 -33.07 -8.41 -3.63
N VAL A 15 -32.16 -8.96 -4.45
CA VAL A 15 -30.75 -9.11 -4.07
C VAL A 15 -30.08 -7.75 -3.93
N LEU A 16 -30.39 -6.80 -4.82
CA LEU A 16 -29.88 -5.43 -4.75
C LEU A 16 -30.39 -4.69 -3.51
N THR A 17 -31.68 -4.80 -3.18
CA THR A 17 -32.24 -4.13 -2.00
C THR A 17 -31.72 -4.72 -0.70
N VAL A 18 -31.58 -6.05 -0.60
CA VAL A 18 -30.99 -6.71 0.56
C VAL A 18 -29.50 -6.35 0.71
N GLY A 19 -28.75 -6.32 -0.40
CA GLY A 19 -27.35 -5.88 -0.40
C GLY A 19 -27.19 -4.41 0.01
N LEU A 20 -28.08 -3.54 -0.46
CA LEU A 20 -28.12 -2.13 -0.08
C LEU A 20 -28.44 -1.96 1.40
N LEU A 21 -29.44 -2.68 1.92
CA LEU A 21 -29.81 -2.71 3.33
C LEU A 21 -28.67 -3.18 4.23
N ALA A 22 -27.96 -4.24 3.83
CA ALA A 22 -26.79 -4.75 4.55
C ALA A 22 -25.65 -3.72 4.59
N ALA A 23 -25.37 -3.06 3.46
CA ALA A 23 -24.36 -2.01 3.39
C ALA A 23 -24.75 -0.78 4.23
N LEU A 24 -26.03 -0.40 4.24
CA LEU A 24 -26.55 0.70 5.03
C LEU A 24 -26.49 0.39 6.53
N LEU A 25 -26.83 -0.84 6.93
CA LEU A 25 -26.67 -1.33 8.30
C LEU A 25 -25.21 -1.33 8.73
N GLU A 26 -24.29 -1.81 7.90
CA GLU A 26 -22.86 -1.77 8.21
C GLU A 26 -22.35 -0.33 8.38
N LEU A 27 -22.86 0.60 7.57
CA LEU A 27 -22.52 2.02 7.64
C LEU A 27 -23.09 2.68 8.90
N ILE A 28 -24.33 2.37 9.27
CA ILE A 28 -24.96 2.83 10.52
C ILE A 28 -24.23 2.25 11.73
N VAL A 29 -23.93 0.95 11.75
CA VAL A 29 -23.21 0.29 12.85
C VAL A 29 -21.81 0.91 13.01
N ARG A 30 -21.09 1.16 11.91
CA ARG A 30 -19.81 1.87 11.95
C ARG A 30 -19.96 3.29 12.47
N ALA A 31 -20.95 4.04 11.99
CA ALA A 31 -21.21 5.40 12.43
C ALA A 31 -21.53 5.45 13.94
N VAL A 32 -22.43 4.59 14.41
CA VAL A 32 -22.81 4.47 15.82
C VAL A 32 -21.63 4.02 16.69
N LEU A 33 -20.79 3.09 16.23
CA LEU A 33 -19.56 2.71 16.95
C LEU A 33 -18.58 3.89 17.02
N THR A 34 -18.37 4.62 15.93
CA THR A 34 -17.44 5.77 15.93
C THR A 34 -17.95 6.92 16.78
N VAL A 35 -19.24 7.23 16.71
CA VAL A 35 -19.87 8.30 17.49
C VAL A 35 -19.99 7.89 18.95
N GLY A 36 -20.34 6.63 19.24
CA GLY A 36 -20.41 6.10 20.60
C GLY A 36 -19.05 6.05 21.28
N VAL A 37 -17.99 5.63 20.57
CA VAL A 37 -16.61 5.65 21.10
C VAL A 37 -16.12 7.08 21.28
N ALA A 38 -16.41 7.99 20.35
CA ALA A 38 -16.06 9.41 20.51
C ALA A 38 -16.81 10.03 21.70
N PHE A 39 -18.08 9.66 21.90
CA PHE A 39 -18.92 10.14 23.00
C PHE A 39 -18.41 9.62 24.35
N THR A 40 -18.07 8.32 24.49
CA THR A 40 -17.50 7.79 25.74
C THR A 40 -16.13 8.38 26.05
N PHE A 41 -15.30 8.63 25.04
CA PHE A 41 -14.03 9.35 25.23
C PHE A 41 -14.25 10.81 25.64
N ALA A 42 -15.19 11.52 25.02
CA ALA A 42 -15.52 12.89 25.40
C ALA A 42 -16.09 12.97 26.82
N LEU A 43 -16.90 11.99 27.23
CA LEU A 43 -17.47 11.90 28.58
C LEU A 43 -16.38 11.56 29.62
N ALA A 44 -15.47 10.64 29.31
CA ALA A 44 -14.33 10.33 30.17
C ALA A 44 -13.42 11.56 30.35
N ILE A 45 -13.11 12.28 29.27
CA ILE A 45 -12.31 13.51 29.33
C ILE A 45 -13.06 14.58 30.13
N GLY A 46 -14.37 14.76 29.94
CA GLY A 46 -15.19 15.70 30.71
C GLY A 46 -15.21 15.41 32.22
N ILE A 47 -15.23 14.13 32.61
CA ILE A 47 -15.15 13.71 34.02
C ILE A 47 -13.73 13.92 34.60
N PHE A 48 -12.67 13.73 33.81
CA PHE A 48 -11.30 14.00 34.23
C PHE A 48 -10.94 15.49 34.26
N SER A 49 -11.66 16.32 33.50
CA SER A 49 -11.42 17.77 33.41
C SER A 49 -12.19 18.59 34.45
N SER A 50 -13.10 17.97 35.21
CA SER A 50 -13.95 18.67 36.19
C SER A 50 -13.29 18.91 37.55
N SER A 51 -12.03 18.52 37.74
CA SER A 51 -11.30 18.74 39.00
C SER A 51 -10.49 20.05 39.06
N GLU A 52 -10.36 20.81 37.97
CA GLU A 52 -9.67 22.11 38.00
C GLU A 52 -10.47 23.18 37.24
N LEU A 53 -11.27 23.92 38.01
CA LEU A 53 -11.85 25.21 37.64
C LEU A 53 -10.72 26.24 37.53
N ASP A 54 -10.33 26.58 36.30
CA ASP A 54 -10.11 27.97 35.85
C ASP A 54 -9.59 28.01 34.39
N SER A 55 -10.22 28.84 33.55
CA SER A 55 -9.93 29.10 32.12
C SER A 55 -10.64 28.23 31.05
N GLY A 56 -11.98 28.35 30.98
CA GLY A 56 -12.89 27.63 30.08
C GLY A 56 -12.78 27.84 28.56
N VAL A 57 -11.70 28.41 28.01
CA VAL A 57 -11.52 28.59 26.55
C VAL A 57 -10.25 27.90 26.02
N GLY A 58 -9.23 27.72 26.85
CA GLY A 58 -7.98 27.04 26.46
C GLY A 58 -8.06 25.51 26.49
N ASN A 59 -8.77 24.94 27.46
CA ASN A 59 -8.82 23.48 27.64
C ASN A 59 -9.72 22.76 26.62
N GLY A 60 -10.74 23.43 26.08
CA GLY A 60 -11.63 22.84 25.08
C GLY A 60 -10.94 22.54 23.75
N THR A 61 -10.02 23.40 23.31
CA THR A 61 -9.25 23.22 22.07
C THR A 61 -8.18 22.14 22.21
N VAL A 62 -7.50 22.07 23.36
CA VAL A 62 -6.51 21.02 23.65
C VAL A 62 -7.18 19.65 23.75
N ALA A 63 -8.34 19.56 24.41
CA ALA A 63 -9.12 18.31 24.49
C ALA A 63 -9.64 17.87 23.11
N PHE A 64 -10.06 18.80 22.26
CA PHE A 64 -10.53 18.48 20.90
C PHE A 64 -9.40 17.98 19.99
N VAL A 65 -8.21 18.59 20.08
CA VAL A 65 -7.01 18.13 19.35
C VAL A 65 -6.54 16.77 19.87
N LEU A 66 -6.56 16.56 21.19
CA LEU A 66 -6.20 15.27 21.79
C LEU A 66 -7.23 14.17 21.53
N ALA A 67 -8.51 14.50 21.28
CA ALA A 67 -9.52 13.51 20.88
C ALA A 67 -9.45 13.15 19.39
N LEU A 68 -8.95 14.07 18.55
CA LEU A 68 -8.74 13.83 17.12
C LEU A 68 -7.54 12.92 16.83
N ILE A 69 -6.49 12.94 17.65
CA ILE A 69 -5.29 12.12 17.45
C ILE A 69 -5.59 10.60 17.54
N PRO A 70 -6.31 10.09 18.57
CA PRO A 70 -6.70 8.68 18.66
C PRO A 70 -7.68 8.28 17.56
N THR A 71 -8.63 9.14 17.17
CA THR A 71 -9.60 8.81 16.11
C THR A 71 -8.92 8.75 14.74
N PHE A 72 -7.99 9.65 14.43
CA PHE A 72 -7.18 9.55 13.21
C PHE A 72 -6.27 8.32 13.23
N TYR A 73 -5.65 8.02 14.38
CA TYR A 73 -4.81 6.83 14.56
C TYR A 73 -5.63 5.54 14.43
N PHE A 74 -6.85 5.51 14.95
CA PHE A 74 -7.73 4.35 14.88
C PHE A 74 -8.28 4.12 13.46
N ILE A 75 -8.66 5.18 12.74
CA ILE A 75 -9.12 5.09 11.34
C ILE A 75 -7.97 4.68 10.41
N SER A 76 -6.77 5.24 10.59
CA SER A 76 -5.59 4.84 9.82
C SER A 76 -5.15 3.41 10.16
N ARG A 77 -5.25 2.99 11.43
CA ARG A 77 -4.99 1.60 11.85
C ARG A 77 -6.04 0.61 11.33
N MET A 78 -7.32 0.98 11.25
CA MET A 78 -8.37 0.14 10.68
C MET A 78 -8.23 -0.02 9.16
N ARG A 79 -7.87 1.05 8.43
CA ARG A 79 -7.51 0.94 6.99
C ARG A 79 -6.25 0.10 6.76
N ALA A 80 -5.24 0.26 7.61
CA ALA A 80 -4.04 -0.57 7.56
C ALA A 80 -4.33 -2.04 7.89
N ALA A 81 -5.23 -2.32 8.84
CA ALA A 81 -5.65 -3.67 9.21
C ALA A 81 -6.51 -4.35 8.13
N GLN A 82 -7.34 -3.61 7.40
CA GLN A 82 -8.09 -4.15 6.26
C GLN A 82 -7.19 -4.44 5.04
N SER A 83 -6.20 -3.58 4.78
CA SER A 83 -5.13 -3.83 3.81
C SER A 83 -4.31 -5.08 4.19
N ALA A 84 -3.89 -5.16 5.45
CA ALA A 84 -3.13 -6.30 5.97
C ALA A 84 -3.94 -7.61 6.00
N ARG A 85 -5.26 -7.59 6.23
CA ARG A 85 -6.12 -8.78 6.14
C ARG A 85 -6.25 -9.28 4.71
N LYS A 86 -6.35 -8.38 3.72
CA LYS A 86 -6.37 -8.77 2.29
C LYS A 86 -5.03 -9.36 1.83
N VAL A 87 -3.92 -8.89 2.40
CA VAL A 87 -2.57 -9.44 2.14
C VAL A 87 -2.33 -10.77 2.89
N ARG A 88 -2.84 -10.93 4.12
CA ARG A 88 -2.71 -12.17 4.89
C ARG A 88 -3.54 -13.33 4.33
N GLN A 89 -4.71 -13.08 3.75
CA GLN A 89 -5.49 -14.14 3.10
C GLN A 89 -4.83 -14.70 1.81
N GLY A 90 -3.92 -13.96 1.17
CA GLY A 90 -3.10 -14.47 0.07
C GLY A 90 -1.77 -15.09 0.51
N GLY A 91 -1.47 -15.13 1.81
CA GLY A 91 -0.15 -15.53 2.34
C GLY A 91 -0.16 -16.74 3.27
N ASN A 92 -1.32 -17.31 3.57
CA ASN A 92 -1.43 -18.43 4.53
C ASN A 92 -1.01 -19.80 3.98
N ASP A 93 -0.62 -19.92 2.70
CA ASP A 93 -0.17 -21.19 2.11
C ASP A 93 1.36 -21.33 2.01
N LEU A 94 2.13 -20.43 2.61
CA LEU A 94 3.59 -20.41 2.45
C LEU A 94 4.29 -20.91 3.71
N SER A 95 4.09 -22.21 3.96
CA SER A 95 4.98 -23.02 4.79
C SER A 95 6.34 -23.16 4.10
N SER A 96 7.42 -22.91 4.85
CA SER A 96 8.81 -23.25 4.53
C SER A 96 9.57 -22.32 3.57
N CYS A 97 10.56 -21.62 4.13
CA CYS A 97 11.59 -20.83 3.45
C CYS A 97 12.37 -21.63 2.38
N LYS A 98 12.24 -22.97 2.35
CA LYS A 98 12.87 -23.85 1.35
C LYS A 98 12.16 -23.84 -0.01
N ASP A 99 10.85 -23.59 -0.08
CA ASP A 99 10.10 -23.67 -1.34
C ASP A 99 10.25 -22.42 -2.23
N PHE A 100 10.64 -21.29 -1.63
CA PHE A 100 10.88 -20.04 -2.36
C PHE A 100 12.17 -20.03 -3.19
N GLN A 101 13.13 -20.89 -2.84
CA GLN A 101 14.36 -21.03 -3.61
C GLN A 101 14.11 -21.68 -4.98
N ALA A 102 13.04 -22.47 -5.11
CA ALA A 102 12.63 -23.10 -6.37
C ALA A 102 11.95 -22.10 -7.33
N VAL A 103 11.13 -21.18 -6.80
CA VAL A 103 10.49 -20.13 -7.61
C VAL A 103 11.50 -19.07 -8.04
N ALA A 104 12.44 -18.68 -7.16
CA ALA A 104 13.50 -17.73 -7.50
C ALA A 104 14.47 -18.24 -8.59
N LYS A 105 14.63 -19.57 -8.73
CA LYS A 105 15.45 -20.15 -9.81
C LYS A 105 14.80 -20.03 -11.19
N ARG A 106 13.47 -20.00 -11.30
CA ARG A 106 12.78 -19.84 -12.61
C ARG A 106 13.00 -18.45 -13.21
N ASP A 107 12.99 -17.40 -12.40
CA ASP A 107 13.19 -16.01 -12.87
C ASP A 107 14.66 -15.62 -13.08
N SER A 108 15.61 -16.41 -12.56
CA SER A 108 17.05 -16.14 -12.68
C SER A 108 17.64 -16.33 -14.09
N THR A 109 16.85 -16.85 -15.04
CA THR A 109 17.26 -16.99 -16.45
C THR A 109 17.13 -15.70 -17.27
N LEU A 110 16.43 -14.68 -16.74
CA LEU A 110 16.53 -13.32 -17.28
C LEU A 110 17.80 -12.64 -16.73
N LYS A 111 18.89 -12.83 -17.47
CA LYS A 111 20.17 -12.13 -17.33
C LYS A 111 20.02 -10.70 -16.79
N ARG A 112 20.55 -10.54 -15.57
CA ARG A 112 21.05 -9.34 -14.90
C ARG A 112 21.60 -8.30 -15.89
N ARG A 113 20.73 -7.47 -16.48
CA ARG A 113 21.13 -6.15 -16.99
C ARG A 113 21.53 -5.36 -15.76
N LYS A 114 22.83 -5.13 -15.62
CA LYS A 114 23.45 -4.26 -14.61
C LYS A 114 23.01 -2.83 -14.89
N GLY A 115 21.73 -2.54 -14.64
CA GLY A 115 21.16 -1.21 -14.69
C GLY A 115 21.82 -0.35 -13.63
N ARG A 116 21.88 0.96 -13.89
CA ARG A 116 22.30 1.97 -12.92
C ARG A 116 21.59 1.68 -11.59
N LYS A 117 22.35 1.33 -10.54
CA LYS A 117 21.79 1.10 -9.20
C LYS A 117 21.05 2.37 -8.79
N VAL A 118 19.72 2.29 -8.75
CA VAL A 118 18.89 3.42 -8.37
C VAL A 118 19.03 3.56 -6.85
N SER A 119 19.59 4.69 -6.42
CA SER A 119 19.76 5.00 -4.99
C SER A 119 18.66 5.95 -4.52
N PHE A 120 18.27 5.84 -3.25
CA PHE A 120 17.36 6.81 -2.65
C PHE A 120 18.03 8.18 -2.56
N ALA A 121 17.30 9.25 -2.89
CA ALA A 121 17.72 10.62 -2.64
C ALA A 121 17.64 10.97 -1.13
N ASP A 122 16.74 10.30 -0.40
CA ASP A 122 16.56 10.47 1.03
C ASP A 122 17.60 9.65 1.81
N LYS A 123 18.47 10.34 2.55
CA LYS A 123 19.53 9.73 3.36
C LYS A 123 18.99 8.87 4.50
N ALA A 124 17.90 9.28 5.14
CA ALA A 124 17.32 8.54 6.26
C ALA A 124 16.72 7.22 5.78
N LEU A 125 16.01 7.26 4.64
CA LEU A 125 15.48 6.06 4.01
C LEU A 125 16.59 5.12 3.54
N SER A 126 17.66 5.64 2.92
CA SER A 126 18.80 4.81 2.52
C SER A 126 19.45 4.12 3.71
N LYS A 127 19.70 4.87 4.79
CA LYS A 127 20.30 4.34 6.02
C LYS A 127 19.44 3.23 6.65
N ALA A 128 18.12 3.41 6.69
CA ALA A 128 17.21 2.40 7.20
C ALA A 128 17.28 1.09 6.39
N TRP A 129 17.33 1.17 5.05
CA TRP A 129 17.52 -0.02 4.22
C TRP A 129 18.89 -0.68 4.42
N ASP A 130 19.95 0.10 4.61
CA ASP A 130 21.29 -0.42 4.91
C ASP A 130 21.32 -1.13 6.29
N GLU A 131 20.64 -0.58 7.29
CA GLU A 131 20.50 -1.20 8.62
C GLU A 131 19.67 -2.49 8.58
N ALA A 132 18.56 -2.50 7.84
CA ALA A 132 17.75 -3.70 7.64
C ALA A 132 18.54 -4.82 6.94
N MET A 133 19.32 -4.47 5.90
CA MET A 133 20.21 -5.40 5.21
C MET A 133 21.34 -5.91 6.10
N ARG A 134 21.81 -5.10 7.07
CA ARG A 134 22.81 -5.51 8.06
C ARG A 134 22.22 -6.49 9.08
N LEU A 135 20.96 -6.31 9.47
CA LEU A 135 20.26 -7.22 10.38
C LEU A 135 20.01 -8.59 9.76
N ALA A 136 19.57 -8.62 8.49
CA ALA A 136 19.28 -9.85 7.79
C ALA A 136 19.56 -9.73 6.29
N PRO A 137 20.77 -10.11 5.83
CA PRO A 137 21.10 -10.04 4.42
C PRO A 137 20.33 -11.11 3.65
N CYS A 138 19.39 -10.69 2.80
CA CYS A 138 18.70 -11.61 1.89
C CYS A 138 18.41 -10.96 0.53
N ALA A 139 18.47 -11.78 -0.54
CA ALA A 139 18.31 -11.30 -1.92
C ALA A 139 16.93 -10.68 -2.18
N GLN A 140 15.91 -11.12 -1.46
CA GLN A 140 14.54 -10.60 -1.56
C GLN A 140 14.43 -9.18 -1.00
N LEU A 141 15.17 -8.89 0.08
CA LEU A 141 15.22 -7.56 0.68
C LEU A 141 15.97 -6.58 -0.24
N ASP A 142 17.04 -7.03 -0.90
CA ASP A 142 17.71 -6.25 -1.96
C ASP A 142 16.77 -5.94 -3.13
N ALA A 143 16.00 -6.92 -3.59
CA ALA A 143 15.01 -6.71 -4.66
C ALA A 143 13.89 -5.74 -4.23
N ALA A 144 13.42 -5.84 -2.98
CA ALA A 144 12.43 -4.94 -2.41
C ALA A 144 12.96 -3.50 -2.32
N ARG A 145 14.20 -3.34 -1.86
CA ARG A 145 14.92 -2.06 -1.83
C ARG A 145 15.01 -1.45 -3.22
N GLU A 146 15.42 -2.23 -4.22
CA GLU A 146 15.55 -1.76 -5.60
C GLU A 146 14.19 -1.32 -6.18
N ALA A 147 13.12 -2.10 -5.96
CA ALA A 147 11.78 -1.73 -6.39
C ALA A 147 11.31 -0.41 -5.75
N CYS A 148 11.58 -0.22 -4.46
CA CYS A 148 11.26 1.03 -3.76
C CYS A 148 12.08 2.20 -4.33
N ALA A 149 13.38 2.01 -4.58
CA ALA A 149 14.22 3.08 -5.14
C ALA A 149 13.78 3.48 -6.55
N GLN A 150 13.47 2.50 -7.41
CA GLN A 150 12.91 2.73 -8.74
C GLN A 150 11.59 3.50 -8.66
N PHE A 151 10.68 3.12 -7.75
CA PHE A 151 9.41 3.81 -7.53
C PHE A 151 9.63 5.27 -7.11
N MET A 152 10.48 5.51 -6.11
CA MET A 152 10.76 6.85 -5.60
C MET A 152 11.40 7.77 -6.65
N CYS A 153 12.24 7.21 -7.53
CA CYS A 153 12.78 7.98 -8.65
C CYS A 153 11.73 8.25 -9.73
N ALA A 154 10.91 7.26 -10.08
CA ALA A 154 9.83 7.43 -11.06
C ALA A 154 8.81 8.48 -10.59
N SER A 155 8.38 8.41 -9.33
CA SER A 155 7.42 9.34 -8.73
C SER A 155 7.94 10.77 -8.66
N ALA A 156 9.24 10.97 -8.48
CA ALA A 156 9.85 12.31 -8.48
C ALA A 156 9.95 12.91 -9.89
N SER A 157 10.17 12.06 -10.91
CA SER A 157 10.32 12.50 -12.31
C SER A 157 8.99 12.74 -13.01
N ALA A 158 7.95 12.04 -12.60
CA ALA A 158 6.65 12.15 -13.22
C ALA A 158 5.94 13.37 -12.60
N LYS A 159 5.39 14.27 -13.44
CA LYS A 159 4.45 15.33 -13.00
C LYS A 159 3.11 14.70 -12.59
N VAL A 160 3.18 13.73 -11.68
CA VAL A 160 2.08 12.86 -11.29
C VAL A 160 1.46 13.48 -10.06
N LEU A 161 0.32 14.13 -10.27
CA LEU A 161 -0.60 14.56 -9.21
C LEU A 161 -1.54 13.40 -8.79
N ASP A 162 -1.08 12.15 -8.94
CA ASP A 162 -1.83 10.99 -8.48
C ASP A 162 -1.68 10.89 -6.96
N VAL A 163 -2.79 11.10 -6.26
CA VAL A 163 -2.87 11.06 -4.80
C VAL A 163 -2.37 9.72 -4.26
N GLU A 164 -2.66 8.60 -4.94
CA GLU A 164 -2.21 7.27 -4.48
C GLU A 164 -0.68 7.14 -4.52
N VAL A 165 -0.05 7.72 -5.54
CA VAL A 165 1.41 7.72 -5.69
C VAL A 165 2.05 8.61 -4.62
N ILE A 166 1.48 9.80 -4.39
CA ILE A 166 1.95 10.71 -3.33
C ILE A 166 1.84 10.03 -1.97
N ASP A 167 0.68 9.49 -1.63
CA ASP A 167 0.43 8.81 -0.36
C ASP A 167 1.41 7.65 -0.16
N TYR A 168 1.67 6.86 -1.21
CA TYR A 168 2.59 5.74 -1.11
C TYR A 168 4.06 6.19 -0.96
N THR A 169 4.47 7.28 -1.60
CA THR A 169 5.82 7.85 -1.37
C THR A 169 6.00 8.37 0.06
N VAL A 170 4.97 9.02 0.62
CA VAL A 170 4.97 9.51 2.00
C VAL A 170 5.00 8.33 2.98
N PHE A 171 4.20 7.29 2.70
CA PHE A 171 4.19 6.04 3.45
C PHE A 171 5.59 5.42 3.50
N ILE A 172 6.26 5.22 2.36
CA ILE A 172 7.62 4.65 2.34
C ILE A 172 8.59 5.51 3.15
N ARG A 173 8.60 6.84 2.93
CA ARG A 173 9.54 7.75 3.60
C ARG A 173 9.38 7.77 5.12
N ARG A 174 8.15 7.62 5.62
CA ARG A 174 7.89 7.70 7.07
C ARG A 174 7.93 6.33 7.75
N GLN A 175 7.31 5.32 7.15
CA GLN A 175 7.09 4.03 7.81
C GLN A 175 8.30 3.12 7.74
N VAL A 176 9.04 3.09 6.61
CA VAL A 176 10.21 2.21 6.49
C VAL A 176 11.27 2.55 7.53
N PRO A 177 11.71 3.82 7.70
CA PRO A 177 12.67 4.15 8.75
C PRO A 177 12.14 3.89 10.15
N GLY A 178 10.85 4.16 10.41
CA GLY A 178 10.22 3.93 11.71
C GLY A 178 10.25 2.46 12.11
N VAL A 179 9.73 1.57 11.26
CA VAL A 179 9.66 0.13 11.52
C VAL A 179 11.04 -0.50 11.67
N VAL A 180 12.02 -0.08 10.85
CA VAL A 180 13.41 -0.57 10.98
C VAL A 180 14.01 -0.17 12.33
N ARG A 181 13.89 1.10 12.72
CA ARG A 181 14.41 1.60 13.99
C ARG A 181 13.76 0.89 15.18
N GLU A 182 12.43 0.81 15.21
CA GLU A 182 11.68 0.13 16.27
C GLU A 182 12.06 -1.36 16.36
N THR A 183 12.30 -2.02 15.22
CA THR A 183 12.75 -3.42 15.23
C THR A 183 14.17 -3.55 15.77
N ILE A 184 15.09 -2.64 15.43
CA ILE A 184 16.47 -2.65 15.98
C ILE A 184 16.44 -2.50 17.50
N GLU A 185 15.66 -1.54 18.00
CA GLU A 185 15.48 -1.30 19.44
C GLU A 185 14.88 -2.54 20.13
N LEU A 186 13.84 -3.14 19.54
CA LEU A 186 13.21 -4.35 20.07
C LEU A 186 14.18 -5.54 20.08
N VAL A 187 14.92 -5.77 18.99
CA VAL A 187 15.90 -6.86 18.86
C VAL A 187 16.99 -6.81 19.94
N ALA A 188 17.38 -5.61 20.38
CA ALA A 188 18.35 -5.44 21.46
C ALA A 188 17.85 -5.91 22.83
N LEU A 189 16.53 -5.94 23.03
CA LEU A 189 15.88 -6.28 24.31
C LEU A 189 15.38 -7.73 24.37
N LEU A 190 15.20 -8.39 23.22
CA LEU A 190 14.62 -9.72 23.14
C LEU A 190 15.64 -10.86 23.27
N GLU A 191 15.16 -11.97 23.82
CA GLU A 191 15.84 -13.27 23.84
C GLU A 191 16.07 -13.81 22.41
N PRO A 192 17.05 -14.70 22.19
CA PRO A 192 17.40 -15.21 20.86
C PRO A 192 16.23 -15.73 19.99
N PRO A 193 15.29 -16.56 20.48
CA PRO A 193 14.21 -17.07 19.63
C PRO A 193 13.19 -15.98 19.24
N GLU A 194 12.95 -15.01 20.12
CA GLU A 194 12.03 -13.89 19.85
C GLU A 194 12.66 -12.87 18.91
N ARG A 195 13.97 -12.69 19.01
CA ARG A 195 14.77 -11.87 18.10
C ARG A 195 14.68 -12.35 16.66
N GLU A 196 14.86 -13.64 16.42
CA GLU A 196 14.75 -14.22 15.08
C GLU A 196 13.35 -13.99 14.50
N ARG A 197 12.31 -14.12 15.33
CA ARG A 197 10.93 -13.85 14.92
C ARG A 197 10.70 -12.38 14.57
N ALA A 198 11.22 -11.45 15.37
CA ALA A 198 11.14 -10.01 15.09
C ALA A 198 11.83 -9.63 13.78
N ILE A 199 13.04 -10.17 13.55
CA ILE A 199 13.79 -9.98 12.30
C ILE A 199 13.02 -10.56 11.11
N SER A 200 12.46 -11.77 11.24
CA SER A 200 11.66 -12.40 10.17
C SER A 200 10.41 -11.57 9.82
N ASN A 201 9.74 -10.99 10.81
CA ASN A 201 8.58 -10.12 10.58
C ASN A 201 8.99 -8.84 9.83
N LEU A 202 10.10 -8.19 10.24
CA LEU A 202 10.64 -7.02 9.55
C LEU A 202 10.95 -7.32 8.07
N ILE A 203 11.59 -8.45 7.78
CA ILE A 203 11.86 -8.85 6.39
C ILE A 203 10.55 -8.99 5.61
N GLY A 204 9.55 -9.67 6.19
CA GLY A 204 8.23 -9.84 5.58
C GLY A 204 7.55 -8.51 5.24
N ASP A 205 7.58 -7.57 6.19
CA ASP A 205 6.99 -6.23 6.03
C ASP A 205 7.71 -5.44 4.93
N LEU A 206 9.05 -5.42 4.94
CA LEU A 206 9.83 -4.70 3.92
C LEU A 206 9.67 -5.30 2.52
N ILE A 207 9.56 -6.62 2.40
CA ILE A 207 9.24 -7.29 1.14
C ILE A 207 7.84 -6.88 0.66
N ALA A 208 6.86 -6.80 1.55
CA ALA A 208 5.52 -6.34 1.20
C ALA A 208 5.52 -4.88 0.69
N VAL A 209 6.32 -4.00 1.30
CA VAL A 209 6.55 -2.64 0.80
C VAL A 209 7.17 -2.66 -0.60
N GLY A 210 8.19 -3.49 -0.83
CA GLY A 210 8.80 -3.65 -2.16
C GLY A 210 7.80 -4.12 -3.23
N LYS A 211 6.93 -5.08 -2.90
CA LYS A 211 5.87 -5.55 -3.79
C LYS A 211 4.85 -4.44 -4.11
N GLY A 212 4.46 -3.65 -3.10
CA GLY A 212 3.58 -2.51 -3.31
C GLY A 212 4.22 -1.43 -4.20
N ALA A 213 5.51 -1.15 -4.02
CA ALA A 213 6.25 -0.23 -4.89
C ALA A 213 6.28 -0.72 -6.34
N ARG A 214 6.45 -2.04 -6.55
CA ARG A 214 6.41 -2.64 -7.88
C ARG A 214 5.03 -2.49 -8.54
N LEU A 215 3.96 -2.73 -7.78
CA LEU A 215 2.59 -2.53 -8.26
C LEU A 215 2.34 -1.08 -8.69
N GLN A 216 2.81 -0.11 -7.90
CA GLN A 216 2.67 1.31 -8.26
C GLN A 216 3.52 1.69 -9.48
N LEU A 217 4.73 1.13 -9.62
CA LEU A 217 5.54 1.28 -10.84
C LEU A 217 4.83 0.75 -12.08
N ASP A 218 4.20 -0.43 -11.99
CA ASP A 218 3.47 -1.01 -13.12
C ASP A 218 2.25 -0.16 -13.50
N ARG A 219 1.57 0.43 -12.52
CA ARG A 219 0.48 1.40 -12.76
C ARG A 219 0.97 2.65 -13.47
N LEU A 220 2.10 3.21 -13.04
CA LEU A 220 2.73 4.37 -13.70
C LEU A 220 3.21 4.04 -15.12
N ALA A 221 3.71 2.82 -15.34
CA ALA A 221 4.22 2.39 -16.63
C ALA A 221 3.12 2.06 -17.66
N LYS A 222 1.95 1.59 -17.21
CA LYS A 222 0.84 1.18 -18.08
C LYS A 222 0.43 2.25 -19.11
N PRO A 223 0.08 3.50 -18.73
CA PRO A 223 -0.34 4.51 -19.71
C PRO A 223 0.79 4.87 -20.69
N LEU A 224 2.05 4.83 -20.25
CA LEU A 224 3.20 5.07 -21.12
C LEU A 224 3.38 3.95 -22.15
N ARG A 225 3.18 2.69 -21.74
CA ARG A 225 3.20 1.54 -22.65
C ARG A 225 2.08 1.63 -23.68
N ASP A 226 0.88 2.00 -23.26
CA ASP A 226 -0.29 2.12 -24.14
C ASP A 226 -0.10 3.26 -25.16
N GLN A 227 0.39 4.43 -24.71
CA GLN A 227 0.71 5.55 -25.60
C GLN A 227 1.82 5.19 -26.60
N LEU A 228 2.84 4.46 -26.15
CA LEU A 228 3.95 4.03 -27.01
C LEU A 228 3.49 2.98 -28.02
N ALA A 229 2.62 2.05 -27.63
CA ALA A 229 1.98 1.11 -28.54
C ALA A 229 1.14 1.84 -29.60
N ALA A 230 0.32 2.82 -29.20
CA ALA A 230 -0.46 3.64 -30.12
C ALA A 230 0.42 4.43 -31.10
N ARG A 231 1.54 5.00 -30.63
CA ARG A 231 2.51 5.69 -31.50
C ARG A 231 3.16 4.73 -32.50
N ARG A 232 3.53 3.52 -32.06
CA ARG A 232 4.09 2.48 -32.95
C ARG A 232 3.10 2.06 -34.04
N LEU A 233 1.82 1.91 -33.70
CA LEU A 233 0.78 1.60 -34.69
C LEU A 233 0.63 2.72 -35.73
N ARG A 234 0.66 3.99 -35.32
CA ARG A 234 0.61 5.13 -36.25
C ARG A 234 1.83 5.18 -37.18
N MET A 235 3.02 4.91 -36.64
CA MET A 235 4.24 4.83 -37.46
C MET A 235 4.19 3.67 -38.45
N GLY A 236 3.73 2.49 -38.02
CA GLY A 236 3.56 1.31 -38.88
C GLY A 236 2.53 1.52 -40.00
N GLY A 237 1.42 2.20 -39.69
CA GLY A 237 0.40 2.59 -40.68
C GLY A 237 0.89 3.64 -41.69
N ALA A 238 1.74 4.59 -41.26
CA ALA A 238 2.35 5.57 -42.15
C ALA A 238 3.36 4.93 -43.12
N THR A 239 4.10 3.91 -42.69
CA THR A 239 4.98 3.13 -43.60
C THR A 239 4.20 2.24 -44.57
N GLY A 240 3.02 1.75 -44.20
CA GLY A 240 2.15 0.97 -45.10
C GLY A 240 1.55 1.83 -46.23
N GLN A 241 1.08 3.04 -45.92
CA GLN A 241 0.57 3.98 -46.94
C GLN A 241 1.65 4.44 -47.93
N LEU A 242 2.90 4.58 -47.50
CA LEU A 242 4.01 4.89 -48.41
C LEU A 242 4.33 3.73 -49.36
N GLN A 243 4.08 2.48 -48.96
CA GLN A 243 4.31 1.30 -49.81
C GLN A 243 3.21 1.11 -50.87
N ASP A 244 1.96 1.48 -50.58
CA ASP A 244 0.87 1.46 -51.56
C ASP A 244 0.98 2.60 -52.59
N ILE A 245 1.55 3.76 -52.23
CA ILE A 245 1.80 4.87 -53.18
C ILE A 245 2.97 4.55 -54.14
N LEU A 246 3.91 3.69 -53.72
CA LEU A 246 5.09 3.31 -54.52
C LEU A 246 4.88 2.01 -55.31
N ARG A 247 3.66 1.47 -55.35
CA ARG A 247 3.33 0.29 -56.17
C ARG A 247 2.94 0.80 -57.57
N PRO A 248 3.80 0.70 -58.60
CA PRO A 248 3.37 1.02 -59.95
C PRO A 248 2.28 0.03 -60.32
N GLU A 249 1.12 0.54 -60.73
CA GLU A 249 0.10 -0.27 -61.36
C GLU A 249 0.71 -0.92 -62.60
N GLY A 250 0.70 -2.26 -62.62
CA GLY A 250 1.10 -3.08 -63.75
C GLY A 250 -0.10 -3.35 -64.65
#